data_AF-A0A7V6QMC4-F1
#
_entry.id   AF-A0A7V6QMC4-F1
#
_cell.length_a   1.000
_cell.length_b   1.000
_cell.length_c   1.000
_cell.angle_alpha   90.00
_cell.angle_beta   90.00
_cell.angle_gamma   90.00
#
_symmetry.space_group_name_H-M   'P 1'
#
loop_
_entity.id
_entity.type
_entity.pdbx_description
1 polymer ?
#
loop_
_entity_poly.entity_id
_entity_poly.type
_entity_poly.pdbx_seq_one_letter_code
_entity_poly.pdbx_strand_id
1 'polypeptide(L)'
;MGEFLGFIYQDFKYKLYVPSEHHSDKECPLLVILHGCGQNPDDFAAGTNMNTMAEKENFLVLYPDMNHPFNPLDPSGYNPLGCWNWFLDKNQHRNGGHPKLIFGIINEVKSKYRVDSNKVYAAGFSAGGSLACILGATYPDVFNSIGIYAGLAYDASNVFLLTDPMAREAKLRMEKGVVDPYQCGHNAFQEMGKYKKKMRVIVFHGTCDTTVNPINGHQVITQWAQTNFLVEGGVGRTPVSPALVKSDIINGKSYTQHVYHDGNGKPLMELWMIGDMGHTWSGGNLNGSYTDPMGPDATAILWDFLSKYQHQEHTEETRSETLAQKTIPAPVKFQLYPPDKSPVDIPDIPIQPPINVPVPPMINPHNMDPAEPPKRNLFNKLLSKLMRKKKKTNNHDSNSGMDL
;
A
#
# COMPACT_ATOMS: atom_id res chain seq x y z
N MET A 1 -16.01 -6.69 24.04
CA MET A 1 -14.90 -6.45 23.11
C MET A 1 -14.94 -7.54 22.07
N GLY A 2 -14.91 -7.16 20.81
CA GLY A 2 -14.85 -8.06 19.67
C GLY A 2 -13.63 -8.96 19.62
N GLU A 3 -13.57 -9.81 18.60
CA GLU A 3 -12.55 -10.83 18.43
C GLU A 3 -11.46 -10.38 17.45
N PHE A 4 -10.20 -10.71 17.74
CA PHE A 4 -9.08 -10.45 16.84
C PHE A 4 -8.48 -11.76 16.34
N LEU A 5 -8.99 -12.22 15.19
CA LEU A 5 -8.81 -13.56 14.66
C LEU A 5 -7.63 -13.63 13.69
N GLY A 6 -6.82 -14.69 13.76
CA GLY A 6 -5.67 -14.92 12.88
C GLY A 6 -5.95 -15.94 11.79
N PHE A 7 -5.47 -15.68 10.57
CA PHE A 7 -5.69 -16.51 9.39
C PHE A 7 -4.45 -16.57 8.50
N ILE A 8 -4.48 -17.47 7.51
CA ILE A 8 -3.44 -17.63 6.48
C ILE A 8 -4.10 -17.70 5.11
N TYR A 9 -3.54 -16.99 4.13
CA TYR A 9 -3.90 -17.07 2.71
C TYR A 9 -2.62 -17.16 1.88
N GLN A 10 -2.42 -18.26 1.15
CA GLN A 10 -1.22 -18.50 0.31
C GLN A 10 0.10 -18.17 1.04
N ASP A 11 0.23 -18.69 2.26
CA ASP A 11 1.37 -18.50 3.18
C ASP A 11 1.52 -17.09 3.81
N PHE A 12 0.65 -16.13 3.46
CA PHE A 12 0.59 -14.84 4.15
C PHE A 12 -0.38 -14.90 5.32
N LYS A 13 0.07 -14.43 6.49
CA LYS A 13 -0.86 -14.25 7.61
C LYS A 13 -1.63 -12.95 7.45
N TYR A 14 -2.83 -12.94 7.98
CA TYR A 14 -3.59 -11.72 8.21
C TYR A 14 -4.38 -11.87 9.49
N LYS A 15 -4.79 -10.74 10.07
CA LYS A 15 -5.76 -10.72 11.15
C LYS A 15 -7.03 -10.01 10.74
N LEU A 16 -8.15 -10.43 11.31
CA LEU A 16 -9.44 -9.78 11.16
C LEU A 16 -9.96 -9.41 12.54
N TYR A 17 -10.28 -8.14 12.74
CA TYR A 17 -11.06 -7.71 13.89
C TYR A 17 -12.55 -7.78 13.56
N VAL A 18 -13.30 -8.49 14.39
CA VAL A 18 -14.76 -8.66 14.29
C VAL A 18 -15.38 -7.98 15.51
N PRO A 19 -16.15 -6.89 15.33
CA PRO A 19 -16.84 -6.21 16.42
C PRO A 19 -17.76 -7.14 17.21
N SER A 20 -17.95 -6.90 18.51
CA SER A 20 -18.84 -7.72 19.36
C SER A 20 -20.32 -7.60 18.97
N GLU A 21 -20.72 -6.47 18.41
CA GLU A 21 -22.06 -6.23 17.86
C GLU A 21 -22.18 -6.64 16.37
N HIS A 22 -21.20 -7.39 15.85
CA HIS A 22 -21.29 -7.93 14.51
C HIS A 22 -22.37 -9.02 14.45
N HIS A 23 -23.32 -8.85 13.53
CA HIS A 23 -24.35 -9.85 13.27
C HIS A 23 -24.10 -10.53 11.93
N SER A 24 -24.01 -11.86 11.94
CA SER A 24 -23.68 -12.66 10.76
C SER A 24 -24.73 -12.61 9.64
N ASP A 25 -25.93 -12.12 9.93
CA ASP A 25 -27.04 -11.95 8.99
C ASP A 25 -27.08 -10.57 8.31
N LYS A 26 -26.33 -9.58 8.82
CA LYS A 26 -26.31 -8.21 8.29
C LYS A 26 -25.04 -7.92 7.51
N GLU A 27 -25.18 -7.14 6.44
CA GLU A 27 -24.03 -6.64 5.70
C GLU A 27 -23.28 -5.58 6.52
N CYS A 28 -21.95 -5.66 6.57
CA CYS A 28 -21.10 -4.72 7.28
C CYS A 28 -19.99 -4.14 6.39
N PRO A 29 -19.49 -2.93 6.68
CA PRO A 29 -18.32 -2.39 6.00
C PRO A 29 -17.04 -3.18 6.31
N LEU A 30 -16.07 -3.11 5.40
CA LEU A 30 -14.73 -3.67 5.59
C LEU A 30 -13.68 -2.58 5.35
N LEU A 31 -12.83 -2.33 6.35
CA LEU A 31 -11.62 -1.52 6.20
C LEU A 31 -10.39 -2.42 6.16
N VAL A 32 -9.65 -2.36 5.05
CA VAL A 32 -8.30 -2.94 4.97
C VAL A 32 -7.30 -1.91 5.48
N ILE A 33 -6.55 -2.22 6.53
CA ILE A 33 -5.58 -1.30 7.10
C ILE A 33 -4.16 -1.89 7.03
N LEU A 34 -3.27 -1.18 6.34
CA LEU A 34 -1.95 -1.66 5.93
C LEU A 34 -0.85 -0.99 6.77
N HIS A 35 -0.11 -1.81 7.51
CA HIS A 35 0.93 -1.33 8.43
C HIS A 35 2.19 -0.82 7.70
N GLY A 36 3.01 -0.02 8.41
CA GLY A 36 4.32 0.43 7.94
C GLY A 36 5.43 -0.60 8.15
N CYS A 37 6.63 -0.26 7.69
CA CYS A 37 7.83 -1.08 7.92
C CYS A 37 8.08 -1.33 9.42
N GLY A 38 8.53 -2.54 9.77
CA GLY A 38 8.85 -2.92 11.16
C GLY A 38 7.62 -3.14 12.06
N GLN A 39 6.42 -2.87 11.55
CA GLN A 39 5.16 -3.13 12.25
C GLN A 39 4.56 -4.48 11.82
N ASN A 40 3.52 -4.88 12.51
CA ASN A 40 2.68 -6.05 12.21
C ASN A 40 1.23 -5.74 12.58
N PRO A 41 0.25 -6.64 12.32
CA PRO A 41 -1.15 -6.41 12.67
C PRO A 41 -1.43 -6.01 14.12
N ASP A 42 -0.75 -6.61 15.11
CA ASP A 42 -0.98 -6.32 16.52
C ASP A 42 -0.47 -4.93 16.90
N ASP A 43 0.76 -4.60 16.51
CA ASP A 43 1.37 -3.29 16.77
C ASP A 43 0.54 -2.17 16.12
N PHE A 44 0.11 -2.38 14.88
CA PHE A 44 -0.62 -1.36 14.13
C PHE A 44 -2.06 -1.19 14.64
N ALA A 45 -2.74 -2.27 15.01
CA ALA A 45 -4.06 -2.20 15.64
C ALA A 45 -3.99 -1.46 16.99
N ALA A 46 -2.96 -1.75 17.81
CA ALA A 46 -2.75 -1.07 19.09
C ALA A 46 -2.43 0.41 18.90
N GLY A 47 -1.53 0.76 17.97
CA GLY A 47 -1.10 2.14 17.75
C GLY A 47 -2.18 3.02 17.12
N THR A 48 -3.00 2.49 16.22
CA THR A 48 -4.07 3.27 15.57
C THR A 48 -5.37 3.34 16.37
N ASN A 49 -5.55 2.50 17.40
CA ASN A 49 -6.84 2.28 18.07
C ASN A 49 -7.98 1.89 17.10
N MET A 50 -7.66 1.35 15.91
CA MET A 50 -8.68 1.09 14.87
C MET A 50 -9.70 0.03 15.32
N ASN A 51 -9.30 -0.94 16.16
CA ASN A 51 -10.25 -1.90 16.74
C ASN A 51 -11.29 -1.23 17.64
N THR A 52 -10.92 -0.20 18.39
CA THR A 52 -11.86 0.57 19.22
C THR A 52 -12.84 1.35 18.34
N MET A 53 -12.37 1.94 17.25
CA MET A 53 -13.22 2.61 16.27
C MET A 53 -14.19 1.62 15.60
N ALA A 54 -13.68 0.45 15.20
CA ALA A 54 -14.46 -0.64 14.63
C ALA A 54 -15.56 -1.15 15.56
N GLU A 55 -15.26 -1.20 16.86
CA GLU A 55 -16.23 -1.63 17.86
C GLU A 55 -17.36 -0.60 18.06
N LYS A 56 -17.02 0.70 17.97
CA LYS A 56 -18.00 1.78 18.09
C LYS A 56 -18.90 1.90 16.85
N GLU A 57 -18.33 1.72 15.66
CA GLU A 57 -19.00 2.01 14.39
C GLU A 57 -19.42 0.75 13.62
N ASN A 58 -19.19 -0.43 14.22
CA ASN A 58 -19.57 -1.75 13.74
C ASN A 58 -19.12 -2.08 12.31
N PHE A 59 -17.80 -2.03 12.06
CA PHE A 59 -17.18 -2.47 10.80
C PHE A 59 -16.07 -3.48 11.03
N LEU A 60 -15.82 -4.34 10.03
CA LEU A 60 -14.71 -5.28 10.06
C LEU A 60 -13.40 -4.58 9.74
N VAL A 61 -12.31 -4.97 10.40
CA VAL A 61 -10.97 -4.48 10.08
C VAL A 61 -10.06 -5.62 9.67
N LEU A 62 -9.63 -5.60 8.41
CA LEU A 62 -8.66 -6.53 7.88
C LEU A 62 -7.26 -5.94 8.01
N TYR A 63 -6.37 -6.68 8.67
CA TYR A 63 -4.95 -6.36 8.86
C TYR A 63 -4.09 -7.42 8.15
N PRO A 64 -3.78 -7.25 6.85
CA PRO A 64 -2.79 -8.08 6.18
C PRO A 64 -1.42 -7.88 6.82
N ASP A 65 -0.66 -8.98 6.99
CA ASP A 65 0.69 -8.94 7.53
C ASP A 65 1.71 -9.09 6.40
N MET A 66 2.70 -8.20 6.33
CA MET A 66 3.84 -8.34 5.42
C MET A 66 4.89 -9.28 6.00
N ASN A 67 4.48 -10.54 6.17
CA ASN A 67 5.31 -11.62 6.69
C ASN A 67 5.76 -12.60 5.61
N HIS A 68 5.87 -12.11 4.37
CA HIS A 68 6.24 -12.87 3.19
C HIS A 68 7.42 -13.80 3.52
N PRO A 69 7.23 -15.12 3.59
CA PRO A 69 8.33 -16.03 3.84
C PRO A 69 9.30 -15.96 2.65
N PHE A 70 10.59 -16.16 2.90
CA PHE A 70 11.57 -16.18 1.82
C PHE A 70 11.19 -17.28 0.81
N ASN A 71 10.95 -16.87 -0.44
CA ASN A 71 10.66 -17.78 -1.54
C ASN A 71 11.82 -17.75 -2.54
N PRO A 72 12.56 -18.85 -2.76
CA PRO A 72 13.64 -18.90 -3.74
C PRO A 72 13.19 -18.57 -5.18
N LEU A 73 11.92 -18.81 -5.50
CA LEU A 73 11.34 -18.49 -6.81
C LEU A 73 10.87 -17.03 -6.92
N ASP A 74 10.74 -16.33 -5.79
CA ASP A 74 10.49 -14.89 -5.75
C ASP A 74 11.29 -14.22 -4.61
N PRO A 75 12.62 -14.14 -4.76
CA PRO A 75 13.47 -13.57 -3.71
C PRO A 75 13.17 -12.08 -3.48
N SER A 76 12.67 -11.39 -4.51
CA SER A 76 12.28 -9.97 -4.43
C SER A 76 11.02 -9.73 -3.59
N GLY A 77 10.20 -10.77 -3.37
CA GLY A 77 9.01 -10.70 -2.50
C GLY A 77 9.37 -10.58 -1.02
N TYR A 78 10.53 -11.10 -0.62
CA TYR A 78 11.01 -11.01 0.76
C TYR A 78 11.52 -9.61 1.08
N ASN A 79 11.00 -9.00 2.15
CA ASN A 79 11.52 -7.75 2.69
C ASN A 79 11.92 -7.96 4.16
N PRO A 80 13.21 -7.90 4.52
CA PRO A 80 13.67 -8.16 5.88
C PRO A 80 13.22 -7.12 6.90
N LEU A 81 12.73 -5.96 6.45
CA LEU A 81 12.16 -4.91 7.30
C LEU A 81 10.64 -5.03 7.45
N GLY A 82 10.00 -6.06 6.88
CA GLY A 82 8.54 -6.20 6.88
C GLY A 82 7.83 -5.07 6.13
N CYS A 83 8.51 -4.40 5.20
CA CYS A 83 7.90 -3.36 4.37
C CYS A 83 7.13 -3.97 3.20
N TRP A 84 5.98 -3.38 2.88
CA TRP A 84 5.37 -3.60 1.57
C TRP A 84 6.33 -3.11 0.48
N ASN A 85 6.66 -3.98 -0.47
CA ASN A 85 7.53 -3.69 -1.62
C ASN A 85 6.81 -2.84 -2.70
N TRP A 86 6.22 -1.72 -2.30
CA TRP A 86 5.44 -0.81 -3.14
C TRP A 86 6.23 -0.25 -4.33
N PHE A 87 7.56 -0.30 -4.29
CA PHE A 87 8.44 0.24 -5.31
C PHE A 87 8.78 -0.76 -6.43
N LEU A 88 8.41 -2.04 -6.29
CA LEU A 88 8.63 -3.05 -7.31
C LEU A 88 7.54 -2.95 -8.37
N ASP A 89 7.92 -2.96 -9.64
CA ASP A 89 6.99 -2.94 -10.79
C ASP A 89 5.88 -4.01 -10.69
N LYS A 90 6.25 -5.24 -10.29
CA LYS A 90 5.28 -6.35 -10.10
C LYS A 90 4.16 -6.04 -9.10
N ASN A 91 4.35 -5.05 -8.23
CA ASN A 91 3.39 -4.63 -7.21
C ASN A 91 2.60 -3.38 -7.61
N GLN A 92 2.74 -2.90 -8.86
CA GLN A 92 1.99 -1.74 -9.36
C GLN A 92 0.75 -2.11 -10.16
N HIS A 93 0.60 -3.39 -10.52
CA HIS A 93 -0.42 -3.82 -11.47
C HIS A 93 -1.53 -4.65 -10.84
N ARG A 94 -2.74 -4.51 -11.37
CA ARG A 94 -3.84 -5.45 -11.12
C ARG A 94 -3.39 -6.88 -11.46
N ASN A 95 -3.91 -7.85 -10.71
CA ASN A 95 -3.62 -9.28 -10.87
C ASN A 95 -2.13 -9.66 -10.71
N GLY A 96 -1.29 -8.73 -10.24
CA GLY A 96 0.11 -8.96 -9.86
C GLY A 96 0.36 -8.69 -8.39
N GLY A 97 1.45 -9.28 -7.87
CA GLY A 97 2.08 -8.89 -6.61
C GLY A 97 1.16 -8.73 -5.40
N HIS A 98 1.48 -7.73 -4.57
CA HIS A 98 0.71 -7.38 -3.38
C HIS A 98 -0.74 -6.96 -3.69
N PRO A 99 -1.06 -6.19 -4.75
CA PRO A 99 -2.44 -5.89 -5.08
C PRO A 99 -3.33 -7.13 -5.25
N LYS A 100 -2.85 -8.16 -5.98
CA LYS A 100 -3.57 -9.44 -6.13
C LYS A 100 -3.71 -10.19 -4.81
N LEU A 101 -2.66 -10.20 -3.99
CA LEU A 101 -2.70 -10.83 -2.68
C LEU A 101 -3.81 -10.24 -1.80
N ILE A 102 -3.83 -8.90 -1.67
CA ILE A 102 -4.84 -8.21 -0.86
C ILE A 102 -6.25 -8.46 -1.40
N PHE A 103 -6.43 -8.39 -2.72
CA PHE A 103 -7.71 -8.72 -3.35
C PHE A 103 -8.17 -10.16 -3.03
N GLY A 104 -7.25 -11.12 -3.05
CA GLY A 104 -7.51 -12.52 -2.66
C GLY A 104 -7.98 -12.64 -1.21
N ILE A 105 -7.28 -11.98 -0.27
CA ILE A 105 -7.65 -12.00 1.15
C ILE A 105 -9.02 -11.35 1.38
N ILE A 106 -9.33 -10.25 0.68
CA ILE A 106 -10.66 -9.62 0.76
C ILE A 106 -11.74 -10.61 0.33
N ASN A 107 -11.54 -11.35 -0.76
CA ASN A 107 -12.51 -12.35 -1.22
C ASN A 107 -12.65 -13.53 -0.24
N GLU A 108 -11.55 -13.95 0.40
CA GLU A 108 -11.59 -14.96 1.46
C GLU A 108 -12.44 -14.47 2.65
N VAL A 109 -12.29 -13.21 3.07
CA VAL A 109 -13.12 -12.60 4.12
C VAL A 109 -14.58 -12.51 3.67
N LYS A 110 -14.86 -12.05 2.45
CA LYS A 110 -16.22 -11.97 1.88
C LYS A 110 -16.93 -13.33 1.81
N SER A 111 -16.18 -14.42 1.69
CA SER A 111 -16.77 -15.77 1.68
C SER A 111 -17.25 -16.24 3.05
N LYS A 112 -16.75 -15.63 4.14
CA LYS A 112 -17.02 -16.02 5.54
C LYS A 112 -17.87 -14.99 6.28
N TYR A 113 -17.79 -13.73 5.88
CA TYR A 113 -18.47 -12.60 6.52
C TYR A 113 -19.29 -11.85 5.48
N ARG A 114 -20.50 -11.40 5.85
CA ARG A 114 -21.37 -10.60 4.98
C ARG A 114 -20.83 -9.17 4.85
N VAL A 115 -19.84 -8.98 4.00
CA VAL A 115 -19.28 -7.65 3.70
C VAL A 115 -20.13 -6.96 2.63
N ASP A 116 -20.58 -5.74 2.90
CA ASP A 116 -21.19 -4.87 1.88
C ASP A 116 -20.11 -4.51 0.85
N SER A 117 -20.26 -5.01 -0.37
CA SER A 117 -19.27 -4.79 -1.43
C SER A 117 -19.15 -3.34 -1.89
N ASN A 118 -20.12 -2.48 -1.55
CA ASN A 118 -20.06 -1.04 -1.80
C ASN A 118 -19.33 -0.27 -0.69
N LYS A 119 -19.00 -0.93 0.43
CA LYS A 119 -18.37 -0.36 1.62
C LYS A 119 -17.07 -1.08 1.98
N VAL A 120 -16.25 -1.34 0.97
CA VAL A 120 -14.87 -1.79 1.16
C VAL A 120 -13.93 -0.60 1.00
N TYR A 121 -13.05 -0.40 1.98
CA TYR A 121 -12.11 0.71 2.03
C TYR A 121 -10.69 0.19 2.23
N ALA A 122 -9.69 0.99 1.84
CA ALA A 122 -8.30 0.70 2.15
C ALA A 122 -7.64 1.93 2.77
N ALA A 123 -6.83 1.73 3.79
CA ALA A 123 -5.95 2.76 4.31
C ALA A 123 -4.61 2.16 4.74
N GLY A 124 -3.59 2.99 4.89
CA GLY A 124 -2.33 2.51 5.42
C GLY A 124 -1.34 3.60 5.79
N PHE A 125 -0.28 3.20 6.47
CA PHE A 125 0.80 4.06 6.94
C PHE A 125 2.12 3.74 6.25
N SER A 126 2.89 4.76 5.85
CA SER A 126 4.21 4.62 5.25
C SER A 126 4.18 3.71 4.00
N ALA A 127 4.96 2.63 3.97
CA ALA A 127 4.90 1.61 2.92
C ALA A 127 3.48 1.04 2.70
N GLY A 128 2.67 0.89 3.76
CA GLY A 128 1.27 0.50 3.68
C GLY A 128 0.38 1.60 3.09
N GLY A 129 0.71 2.88 3.33
CA GLY A 129 0.05 4.02 2.71
C GLY A 129 0.30 4.08 1.21
N SER A 130 1.53 3.82 0.78
CA SER A 130 1.85 3.66 -0.64
C SER A 130 1.09 2.48 -1.27
N LEU A 131 0.99 1.34 -0.58
CA LEU A 131 0.19 0.21 -1.07
C LEU A 131 -1.31 0.55 -1.13
N ALA A 132 -1.86 1.30 -0.18
CA ALA A 132 -3.25 1.77 -0.25
C ALA A 132 -3.50 2.65 -1.49
N CYS A 133 -2.54 3.52 -1.83
CA CYS A 133 -2.57 4.32 -3.06
C CYS A 133 -2.60 3.42 -4.31
N ILE A 134 -1.74 2.40 -4.35
CA ILE A 134 -1.68 1.42 -5.45
C ILE A 134 -2.98 0.62 -5.57
N LEU A 135 -3.56 0.19 -4.44
CA LEU A 135 -4.84 -0.53 -4.42
C LEU A 135 -5.98 0.31 -5.02
N GLY A 136 -5.98 1.62 -4.79
CA GLY A 136 -6.93 2.54 -5.41
C GLY A 136 -6.83 2.60 -6.94
N ALA A 137 -5.62 2.50 -7.50
CA ALA A 137 -5.39 2.52 -8.95
C ALA A 137 -5.66 1.14 -9.60
N THR A 138 -5.26 0.06 -8.93
CA THR A 138 -5.33 -1.31 -9.46
C THR A 138 -6.70 -1.96 -9.26
N TYR A 139 -7.38 -1.68 -8.16
CA TYR A 139 -8.72 -2.20 -7.81
C TYR A 139 -9.75 -1.11 -7.50
N PRO A 140 -9.95 -0.13 -8.41
CA PRO A 140 -10.92 0.95 -8.20
C PRO A 140 -12.35 0.42 -8.06
N ASP A 141 -12.73 -0.66 -8.74
CA ASP A 141 -14.02 -1.35 -8.61
C ASP A 141 -14.25 -1.99 -7.23
N VAL A 142 -13.20 -2.30 -6.48
CA VAL A 142 -13.29 -2.92 -5.14
C VAL A 142 -13.42 -1.87 -4.05
N PHE A 143 -12.60 -0.82 -4.10
CA PHE A 143 -12.51 0.15 -3.00
C PHE A 143 -13.41 1.36 -3.26
N ASN A 144 -14.26 1.73 -2.31
CA ASN A 144 -15.09 2.93 -2.39
C ASN A 144 -14.26 4.21 -2.17
N SER A 145 -13.40 4.17 -1.15
CA SER A 145 -12.57 5.30 -0.71
C SER A 145 -11.24 4.76 -0.17
N ILE A 146 -10.17 5.57 -0.24
CA ILE A 146 -8.85 5.21 0.27
C ILE A 146 -8.23 6.27 1.20
N GLY A 147 -7.40 5.83 2.14
CA GLY A 147 -6.63 6.66 3.06
C GLY A 147 -5.12 6.45 2.94
N ILE A 148 -4.36 7.52 2.75
CA ILE A 148 -2.91 7.45 2.52
C ILE A 148 -2.20 8.24 3.60
N TYR A 149 -1.57 7.55 4.54
CA TYR A 149 -0.84 8.18 5.63
C TYR A 149 0.66 8.09 5.39
N ALA A 150 1.33 9.23 5.24
CA ALA A 150 2.77 9.34 4.99
C ALA A 150 3.27 8.40 3.87
N GLY A 151 2.43 8.19 2.85
CA GLY A 151 2.70 7.33 1.70
C GLY A 151 3.17 8.12 0.47
N LEU A 152 3.35 7.41 -0.64
CA LEU A 152 3.76 7.99 -1.91
C LEU A 152 2.65 7.88 -2.97
N ALA A 153 2.79 8.68 -4.02
CA ALA A 153 1.93 8.60 -5.19
C ALA A 153 2.02 7.22 -5.87
N TYR A 154 0.95 6.82 -6.56
CA TYR A 154 0.99 5.67 -7.46
C TYR A 154 2.11 5.83 -8.48
N ASP A 155 2.77 4.73 -8.84
CA ASP A 155 3.86 4.73 -9.81
C ASP A 155 5.05 5.63 -9.40
N ALA A 156 5.19 5.94 -8.10
CA ALA A 156 6.29 6.77 -7.64
C ALA A 156 7.66 6.13 -7.94
N SER A 157 7.72 4.79 -7.95
CA SER A 157 8.92 4.02 -8.27
C SER A 157 8.54 2.66 -8.86
N ASN A 158 9.24 2.27 -9.93
CA ASN A 158 9.08 0.99 -10.63
C ASN A 158 10.44 0.33 -10.82
N VAL A 159 11.01 -0.17 -9.73
CA VAL A 159 12.31 -0.85 -9.81
C VAL A 159 12.13 -2.30 -10.20
N PHE A 160 13.06 -2.78 -11.01
CA PHE A 160 13.28 -4.19 -11.24
C PHE A 160 14.49 -4.62 -10.42
N LEU A 161 14.39 -5.73 -9.68
CA LEU A 161 15.49 -6.20 -8.83
C LEU A 161 16.82 -6.33 -9.59
N LEU A 162 16.76 -6.71 -10.87
CA LEU A 162 17.93 -6.87 -11.73
C LEU A 162 18.62 -5.54 -12.06
N THR A 163 17.89 -4.43 -12.11
CA THR A 163 18.41 -3.12 -12.52
C THR A 163 18.67 -2.16 -11.35
N ASP A 164 17.91 -2.28 -10.25
CA ASP A 164 18.13 -1.51 -9.02
C ASP A 164 17.91 -2.39 -7.77
N PRO A 165 18.88 -3.28 -7.45
CA PRO A 165 18.75 -4.22 -6.33
C PRO A 165 18.73 -3.54 -4.95
N MET A 166 19.09 -2.26 -4.88
CA MET A 166 19.16 -1.49 -3.65
C MET A 166 17.97 -0.52 -3.49
N ALA A 167 16.99 -0.56 -4.40
CA ALA A 167 15.82 0.33 -4.42
C ALA A 167 16.20 1.81 -4.23
N ARG A 168 17.27 2.25 -4.93
CA ARG A 168 17.79 3.63 -4.86
C ARG A 168 16.75 4.63 -5.33
N GLU A 169 16.00 4.29 -6.37
CA GLU A 169 14.90 5.13 -6.83
C GLU A 169 13.85 5.28 -5.74
N ALA A 170 13.37 4.18 -5.13
CA ALA A 170 12.41 4.24 -4.04
C ALA A 170 12.84 5.20 -2.91
N LYS A 171 14.11 5.10 -2.48
CA LYS A 171 14.69 5.99 -1.48
C LYS A 171 14.72 7.46 -1.93
N LEU A 172 15.07 7.71 -3.19
CA LEU A 172 15.07 9.06 -3.76
C LEU A 172 13.66 9.68 -3.74
N ARG A 173 12.63 8.89 -4.05
CA ARG A 173 11.22 9.35 -4.06
C ARG A 173 10.71 9.62 -2.65
N MET A 174 11.09 8.78 -1.69
CA MET A 174 10.80 9.06 -0.27
C MET A 174 11.42 10.38 0.18
N GLU A 175 12.65 10.69 -0.22
CA GLU A 175 13.38 11.89 0.21
C GLU A 175 12.98 13.17 -0.53
N LYS A 176 12.62 13.09 -1.81
CA LYS A 176 12.45 14.26 -2.70
C LYS A 176 11.10 14.35 -3.41
N GLY A 177 10.26 13.32 -3.29
CA GLY A 177 9.05 13.20 -4.07
C GLY A 177 9.29 12.67 -5.49
N VAL A 178 8.18 12.48 -6.21
CA VAL A 178 8.17 12.15 -7.64
C VAL A 178 8.56 13.37 -8.48
N VAL A 179 9.06 13.13 -9.70
CA VAL A 179 9.42 14.21 -10.64
C VAL A 179 8.17 14.91 -11.16
N ASP A 180 7.13 14.15 -11.49
CA ASP A 180 5.88 14.69 -12.01
C ASP A 180 4.66 13.96 -11.43
N PRO A 181 3.99 14.54 -10.42
CA PRO A 181 2.78 13.93 -9.85
C PRO A 181 1.61 13.87 -10.85
N TYR A 182 1.60 14.73 -11.89
CA TYR A 182 0.56 14.64 -12.93
C TYR A 182 0.77 13.40 -13.81
N GLN A 183 2.02 13.02 -14.08
CA GLN A 183 2.31 11.79 -14.80
C GLN A 183 1.89 10.56 -13.98
N CYS A 184 2.17 10.54 -12.67
CA CYS A 184 1.65 9.52 -11.76
C CYS A 184 0.12 9.43 -11.82
N GLY A 185 -0.57 10.58 -11.90
CA GLY A 185 -2.03 10.64 -12.05
C GLY A 185 -2.55 10.07 -13.37
N HIS A 186 -1.83 10.32 -14.47
CA HIS A 186 -2.11 9.69 -15.75
C HIS A 186 -1.89 8.18 -15.70
N ASN A 187 -0.79 7.72 -15.10
CA ASN A 187 -0.45 6.30 -15.00
C ASN A 187 -1.50 5.55 -14.16
N ALA A 188 -1.96 6.13 -13.05
CA ALA A 188 -3.05 5.58 -12.26
C ALA A 188 -4.35 5.47 -13.07
N PHE A 189 -4.71 6.52 -13.82
CA PHE A 189 -5.86 6.48 -14.72
C PHE A 189 -5.75 5.36 -15.77
N GLN A 190 -4.57 5.15 -16.36
CA GLN A 190 -4.38 4.05 -17.31
C GLN A 190 -4.52 2.68 -16.64
N GLU A 191 -3.89 2.48 -15.47
CA GLU A 191 -3.96 1.22 -14.70
C GLU A 191 -5.40 0.85 -14.32
N MET A 192 -6.25 1.83 -13.99
CA MET A 192 -7.67 1.57 -13.72
C MET A 192 -8.40 0.89 -14.88
N GLY A 193 -7.92 1.05 -16.13
CA GLY A 193 -8.40 0.28 -17.28
C GLY A 193 -9.90 0.46 -17.52
N LYS A 194 -10.64 -0.65 -17.60
CA LYS A 194 -12.11 -0.63 -17.77
C LYS A 194 -12.88 -0.36 -16.47
N TYR A 195 -12.19 -0.32 -15.32
CA TYR A 195 -12.78 -0.13 -14.00
C TYR A 195 -12.64 1.32 -13.50
N LYS A 196 -12.31 2.24 -14.40
CA LYS A 196 -12.16 3.68 -14.10
C LYS A 196 -13.38 4.20 -13.35
N LYS A 197 -13.12 4.73 -12.16
CA LYS A 197 -14.12 5.44 -11.37
C LYS A 197 -13.45 6.54 -10.56
N LYS A 198 -14.25 7.53 -10.19
CA LYS A 198 -13.83 8.59 -9.29
C LYS A 198 -13.51 7.99 -7.92
N MET A 199 -12.30 8.24 -7.42
CA MET A 199 -11.84 7.71 -6.14
C MET A 199 -11.83 8.83 -5.09
N ARG A 200 -12.43 8.56 -3.93
CA ARG A 200 -12.35 9.47 -2.78
C ARG A 200 -11.08 9.18 -1.99
N VAL A 201 -10.33 10.23 -1.66
CA VAL A 201 -8.96 10.08 -1.12
C VAL A 201 -8.73 11.03 0.05
N ILE A 202 -8.31 10.49 1.19
CA ILE A 202 -7.82 11.29 2.31
C ILE A 202 -6.34 11.02 2.54
N VAL A 203 -5.57 12.08 2.77
CA VAL A 203 -4.12 12.04 2.95
C VAL A 203 -3.75 12.69 4.28
N PHE A 204 -2.87 12.06 5.04
CA PHE A 204 -2.29 12.64 6.26
C PHE A 204 -0.77 12.66 6.15
N HIS A 205 -0.14 13.76 6.55
CA HIS A 205 1.33 13.87 6.56
C HIS A 205 1.82 14.79 7.68
N GLY A 206 2.88 14.40 8.38
CA GLY A 206 3.56 15.26 9.35
C GLY A 206 4.49 16.26 8.68
N THR A 207 4.49 17.52 9.10
CA THR A 207 5.34 18.56 8.47
C THR A 207 6.83 18.39 8.74
N CYS A 208 7.22 17.56 9.71
CA CYS A 208 8.60 17.27 10.09
C CYS A 208 8.98 15.81 9.79
N ASP A 209 8.26 15.14 8.89
CA ASP A 209 8.58 13.79 8.46
C ASP A 209 9.91 13.74 7.69
N THR A 210 10.90 13.04 8.25
CA THR A 210 12.24 12.89 7.66
C THR A 210 12.44 11.52 7.01
N THR A 211 11.46 10.62 7.10
CA THR A 211 11.47 9.31 6.48
C THR A 211 10.83 9.37 5.10
N VAL A 212 9.62 9.94 5.03
CA VAL A 212 8.92 10.23 3.79
C VAL A 212 8.66 11.72 3.78
N ASN A 213 9.39 12.46 2.95
CA ASN A 213 9.36 13.91 2.92
C ASN A 213 7.91 14.42 2.72
N PRO A 214 7.47 15.48 3.41
CA PRO A 214 6.09 15.97 3.36
C PRO A 214 5.62 16.42 1.97
N ILE A 215 6.55 16.67 1.04
CA ILE A 215 6.22 16.91 -0.36
C ILE A 215 5.39 15.76 -0.96
N ASN A 216 5.60 14.52 -0.50
CA ASN A 216 4.86 13.35 -0.97
C ASN A 216 3.36 13.46 -0.67
N GLY A 217 2.96 13.98 0.50
CA GLY A 217 1.54 14.20 0.83
C GLY A 217 0.85 15.14 -0.16
N HIS A 218 1.52 16.24 -0.52
CA HIS A 218 1.02 17.17 -1.55
C HIS A 218 0.98 16.54 -2.95
N GLN A 219 1.98 15.73 -3.28
CA GLN A 219 2.06 15.06 -4.58
C GLN A 219 1.02 13.94 -4.74
N VAL A 220 0.68 13.21 -3.69
CA VAL A 220 -0.43 12.24 -3.70
C VAL A 220 -1.74 12.95 -4.03
N ILE A 221 -2.02 14.11 -3.42
CA ILE A 221 -3.22 14.90 -3.73
C ILE A 221 -3.22 15.38 -5.17
N THR A 222 -2.07 15.87 -5.65
CA THR A 222 -1.93 16.32 -7.04
C THR A 222 -2.17 15.18 -8.02
N GLN A 223 -1.60 14.00 -7.74
CA GLN A 223 -1.80 12.79 -8.52
C GLN A 223 -3.29 12.40 -8.57
N TRP A 224 -3.96 12.31 -7.42
CA TRP A 224 -5.36 11.89 -7.38
C TRP A 224 -6.32 12.93 -7.96
N ALA A 225 -6.03 14.22 -7.84
CA ALA A 225 -6.75 15.27 -8.55
C ALA A 225 -6.65 15.04 -10.07
N GLN A 226 -5.44 14.77 -10.58
CA GLN A 226 -5.24 14.49 -11.99
C GLN A 226 -5.94 13.19 -12.43
N THR A 227 -5.86 12.12 -11.64
CA THR A 227 -6.54 10.85 -11.95
C THR A 227 -8.05 11.05 -12.05
N ASN A 228 -8.67 11.68 -11.05
CA ASN A 228 -10.11 11.92 -11.03
C ASN A 228 -10.56 12.85 -12.16
N PHE A 229 -9.79 13.90 -12.47
CA PHE A 229 -10.05 14.79 -13.61
C PHE A 229 -10.09 14.03 -14.94
N LEU A 230 -9.13 13.11 -15.17
CA LEU A 230 -9.12 12.27 -16.38
C LEU A 230 -10.28 11.27 -16.41
N VAL A 231 -10.69 10.71 -15.26
CA VAL A 231 -11.90 9.86 -15.16
C VAL A 231 -13.15 10.62 -15.59
N GLU A 232 -13.24 11.91 -15.27
CA GLU A 232 -14.36 12.78 -15.66
C GLU A 232 -14.28 13.28 -17.11
N GLY A 233 -13.34 12.77 -17.91
CA GLY A 233 -13.16 13.16 -19.32
C GLY A 233 -12.35 14.44 -19.51
N GLY A 234 -11.66 14.91 -18.46
CA GLY A 234 -10.72 16.02 -18.54
C GLY A 234 -9.56 15.75 -19.49
N VAL A 235 -9.02 16.81 -20.10
CA VAL A 235 -7.88 16.76 -21.01
C VAL A 235 -6.78 17.69 -20.50
N GLY A 236 -5.53 17.23 -20.53
CA GLY A 236 -4.38 17.99 -20.04
C GLY A 236 -4.18 17.87 -18.53
N ARG A 237 -3.62 18.91 -17.91
CA ARG A 237 -3.38 18.96 -16.44
C ARG A 237 -4.53 19.66 -15.74
N THR A 238 -5.05 19.06 -14.68
CA THR A 238 -6.02 19.71 -13.82
C THR A 238 -5.38 20.86 -13.03
N PRO A 239 -6.08 21.99 -12.81
CA PRO A 239 -5.72 22.86 -11.70
C PRO A 239 -5.93 22.10 -10.38
N VAL A 240 -5.03 22.29 -9.42
CA VAL A 240 -5.14 21.72 -8.08
C VAL A 240 -5.20 22.89 -7.11
N SER A 241 -6.39 23.15 -6.58
CA SER A 241 -6.61 24.18 -5.57
C SER A 241 -7.71 23.73 -4.62
N PRO A 242 -7.49 23.81 -3.30
CA PRO A 242 -8.51 23.41 -2.34
C PRO A 242 -9.67 24.40 -2.38
N ALA A 243 -10.88 23.87 -2.25
CA ALA A 243 -12.10 24.66 -2.08
C ALA A 243 -12.17 25.27 -0.66
N LEU A 244 -11.58 24.60 0.32
CA LEU A 244 -11.50 25.05 1.70
C LEU A 244 -10.13 24.74 2.29
N VAL A 245 -9.60 25.68 3.06
CA VAL A 245 -8.42 25.46 3.92
C VAL A 245 -8.80 25.86 5.34
N LYS A 246 -8.62 24.94 6.28
CA LYS A 246 -8.84 25.17 7.71
C LYS A 246 -7.56 24.86 8.47
N SER A 247 -7.15 25.73 9.37
CA SER A 247 -6.07 25.45 10.32
C SER A 247 -6.59 25.56 11.74
N ASP A 248 -6.07 24.72 12.63
CA ASP A 248 -6.47 24.69 14.04
C ASP A 248 -5.36 24.04 14.88
N ILE A 249 -5.56 23.99 16.20
CA ILE A 249 -4.66 23.35 17.15
C ILE A 249 -5.46 22.39 18.03
N ILE A 250 -4.98 21.16 18.18
CA ILE A 250 -5.53 20.17 19.11
C ILE A 250 -4.41 19.64 19.99
N ASN A 251 -4.62 19.59 21.31
CA ASN A 251 -3.62 19.13 22.28
C ASN A 251 -2.22 19.75 22.09
N GLY A 252 -2.15 21.02 21.67
CA GLY A 252 -0.89 21.73 21.40
C GLY A 252 -0.24 21.41 20.06
N LYS A 253 -0.83 20.54 19.24
CA LYS A 253 -0.38 20.20 17.89
C LYS A 253 -1.23 20.92 16.85
N SER A 254 -0.57 21.74 16.03
CA SER A 254 -1.25 22.42 14.92
C SER A 254 -1.56 21.45 13.79
N TYR A 255 -2.59 21.73 13.00
CA TYR A 255 -2.83 21.06 11.74
C TYR A 255 -3.42 22.03 10.72
N THR A 256 -3.29 21.68 9.45
CA THR A 256 -3.99 22.32 8.34
C THR A 256 -4.69 21.26 7.49
N GLN A 257 -6.00 21.41 7.33
CA GLN A 257 -6.85 20.61 6.46
C GLN A 257 -7.08 21.38 5.16
N HIS A 258 -6.85 20.74 4.03
CA HIS A 258 -7.21 21.21 2.70
C HIS A 258 -8.29 20.28 2.13
N VAL A 259 -9.43 20.82 1.74
CA VAL A 259 -10.55 20.06 1.18
C VAL A 259 -10.72 20.39 -0.30
N TYR A 260 -10.83 19.38 -1.14
CA TYR A 260 -11.02 19.47 -2.58
C TYR A 260 -12.37 18.88 -2.95
N HIS A 261 -13.19 19.65 -3.67
CA HIS A 261 -14.53 19.24 -4.06
C HIS A 261 -14.56 18.64 -5.47
N ASP A 262 -15.55 17.81 -5.74
CA ASP A 262 -15.89 17.39 -7.10
C ASP A 262 -16.65 18.51 -7.86
N GLY A 263 -16.97 18.26 -9.13
CA GLY A 263 -17.75 19.20 -9.96
C GLY A 263 -19.15 19.54 -9.42
N ASN A 264 -19.68 18.76 -8.45
CA ASN A 264 -20.95 19.02 -7.78
C ASN A 264 -20.78 19.76 -6.43
N GLY A 265 -19.55 20.17 -6.09
CA GLY A 265 -19.25 20.86 -4.85
C GLY A 265 -19.20 19.96 -3.61
N LYS A 266 -19.14 18.63 -3.76
CA LYS A 266 -19.04 17.69 -2.64
C LYS A 266 -17.56 17.35 -2.32
N PRO A 267 -17.17 17.22 -1.04
CA PRO A 267 -15.82 16.79 -0.67
C PRO A 267 -15.41 15.44 -1.31
N LEU A 268 -14.38 15.50 -2.14
CA LEU A 268 -13.84 14.36 -2.88
C LEU A 268 -12.47 13.93 -2.34
N MET A 269 -11.62 14.90 -1.99
CA MET A 269 -10.31 14.61 -1.41
C MET A 269 -9.98 15.54 -0.25
N GLU A 270 -9.17 15.07 0.68
CA GLU A 270 -8.68 15.84 1.81
C GLU A 270 -7.18 15.63 2.04
N LEU A 271 -6.47 16.71 2.37
CA LEU A 271 -5.08 16.68 2.84
C LEU A 271 -5.01 17.27 4.24
N TRP A 272 -4.49 16.49 5.17
CA TRP A 272 -4.21 16.89 6.54
C TRP A 272 -2.70 16.97 6.73
N MET A 273 -2.19 18.18 6.93
CA MET A 273 -0.80 18.45 7.28
C MET A 273 -0.72 18.70 8.79
N ILE A 274 -0.04 17.81 9.53
CA ILE A 274 0.04 17.89 10.99
C ILE A 274 1.38 18.54 11.38
N GLY A 275 1.29 19.67 12.07
CA GLY A 275 2.43 20.47 12.51
C GLY A 275 3.33 19.74 13.51
N ASP A 276 4.63 19.98 13.37
CA ASP A 276 5.69 19.45 14.24
C ASP A 276 5.65 17.92 14.42
N MET A 277 4.98 17.21 13.52
CA MET A 277 4.84 15.76 13.58
C MET A 277 5.84 15.12 12.61
N GLY A 278 6.53 14.09 13.10
CA GLY A 278 7.44 13.28 12.30
C GLY A 278 6.72 12.18 11.52
N HIS A 279 7.44 11.07 11.28
CA HIS A 279 6.89 9.89 10.61
C HIS A 279 6.04 9.05 11.58
N THR A 280 4.85 9.54 11.92
CA THR A 280 3.97 8.94 12.93
C THR A 280 2.49 9.06 12.60
N TRP A 281 1.69 8.12 13.11
CA TRP A 281 0.23 8.17 13.12
C TRP A 281 -0.30 9.17 14.17
N SER A 282 -1.10 10.13 13.74
CA SER A 282 -1.65 11.20 14.57
C SER A 282 -2.81 10.73 15.44
N GLY A 283 -2.83 11.16 16.71
CA GLY A 283 -3.85 10.80 17.69
C GLY A 283 -3.82 9.33 18.12
N GLY A 284 -2.73 8.62 17.79
CA GLY A 284 -2.54 7.20 18.09
C GLY A 284 -2.23 6.92 19.56
N ASN A 285 -2.01 5.64 19.86
CA ASN A 285 -1.72 5.13 21.20
C ASN A 285 -0.25 4.68 21.33
N LEU A 286 0.39 5.05 22.43
CA LEU A 286 1.77 4.67 22.73
C LEU A 286 2.00 3.15 22.94
N ASN A 287 0.93 2.36 23.02
CA ASN A 287 1.00 0.89 23.02
C ASN A 287 1.38 0.30 21.66
N GLY A 288 1.32 1.07 20.58
CA GLY A 288 1.87 0.70 19.28
C GLY A 288 3.01 1.63 18.86
N SER A 289 3.81 1.18 17.91
CA SER A 289 4.93 1.96 17.40
C SER A 289 4.50 3.05 16.42
N TYR A 290 5.37 4.07 16.27
CA TYR A 290 5.21 5.18 15.32
C TYR A 290 3.90 5.97 15.48
N THR A 291 3.53 6.31 16.71
CA THR A 291 2.34 7.14 16.99
C THR A 291 2.71 8.47 17.64
N ASP A 292 1.91 9.50 17.38
CA ASP A 292 1.94 10.78 18.08
C ASP A 292 0.55 11.02 18.73
N PRO A 293 0.39 10.80 20.04
CA PRO A 293 -0.90 10.92 20.72
C PRO A 293 -1.41 12.36 20.82
N MET A 294 -0.58 13.37 20.55
CA MET A 294 -0.97 14.77 20.66
C MET A 294 -1.61 15.30 19.38
N GLY A 295 -1.56 14.56 18.28
CA GLY A 295 -2.17 15.00 17.03
C GLY A 295 -3.68 14.82 17.00
N PRO A 296 -4.37 15.37 15.97
CA PRO A 296 -5.76 15.04 15.68
C PRO A 296 -5.99 13.52 15.64
N ASP A 297 -7.18 13.07 16.06
CA ASP A 297 -7.57 11.66 15.96
C ASP A 297 -7.74 11.26 14.48
N ALA A 298 -6.64 10.85 13.85
CA ALA A 298 -6.64 10.49 12.45
C ALA A 298 -7.48 9.25 12.18
N THR A 299 -7.65 8.36 13.17
CA THR A 299 -8.49 7.17 13.05
C THR A 299 -9.96 7.55 12.92
N ALA A 300 -10.45 8.45 13.75
CA ALA A 300 -11.81 8.96 13.67
C ALA A 300 -12.04 9.78 12.39
N ILE A 301 -11.11 10.69 12.05
CA ILE A 301 -11.21 11.51 10.84
C ILE A 301 -11.20 10.65 9.58
N LEU A 302 -10.29 9.66 9.52
CA LEU A 302 -10.21 8.70 8.43
C LEU A 302 -11.53 7.94 8.29
N TRP A 303 -12.07 7.38 9.38
CA TRP A 303 -13.31 6.62 9.32
C TRP A 303 -14.50 7.47 8.89
N ASP A 304 -14.67 8.68 9.44
CA ASP A 304 -15.71 9.62 9.00
C ASP A 304 -15.57 9.89 7.49
N PHE A 305 -14.37 10.24 7.03
CA PHE A 305 -14.16 10.51 5.61
C PHE A 305 -14.53 9.30 4.73
N LEU A 306 -14.03 8.10 5.05
CA LEU A 306 -14.24 6.90 4.23
C LEU A 306 -15.71 6.47 4.19
N SER A 307 -16.43 6.56 5.32
CA SER A 307 -17.79 6.00 5.45
C SER A 307 -18.93 6.95 5.07
N LYS A 308 -18.68 8.26 5.01
CA LYS A 308 -19.70 9.32 4.93
C LYS A 308 -20.48 9.41 3.62
N TYR A 309 -20.00 8.83 2.51
CA TYR A 309 -20.71 8.90 1.23
C TYR A 309 -20.81 7.54 0.53
N GLN A 310 -22.06 7.10 0.34
CA GLN A 310 -22.38 5.90 -0.43
C GLN A 310 -22.29 6.21 -1.94
N HIS A 311 -21.89 5.20 -2.72
CA HIS A 311 -21.82 5.29 -4.17
C HIS A 311 -23.19 5.74 -4.72
N GLN A 312 -23.23 6.79 -5.56
CA GLN A 312 -24.34 6.95 -6.48
C GLN A 312 -24.22 5.86 -7.55
N GLU A 313 -25.33 5.20 -7.83
CA GLU A 313 -25.46 4.05 -8.72
C GLU A 313 -24.73 4.25 -10.05
N HIS A 314 -23.92 3.27 -10.45
CA HIS A 314 -23.66 3.07 -11.88
C HIS A 314 -24.94 2.50 -12.48
N THR A 315 -25.45 3.17 -13.51
CA THR A 315 -26.56 2.76 -14.37
C THR A 315 -26.47 1.26 -14.72
N GLU A 316 -27.60 0.57 -14.60
CA GLU A 316 -27.80 -0.90 -14.62
C GLU A 316 -27.43 -1.63 -15.93
N GLU A 317 -26.57 -1.10 -16.80
CA GLU A 317 -26.33 -1.71 -18.13
C GLU A 317 -25.34 -2.88 -18.15
N THR A 318 -24.78 -3.33 -17.02
CA THR A 318 -23.87 -4.51 -17.01
C THR A 318 -24.27 -5.60 -16.01
N ARG A 319 -25.44 -5.49 -15.39
CA ARG A 319 -25.87 -6.46 -14.34
C ARG A 319 -26.51 -7.75 -14.89
N SER A 320 -26.67 -7.88 -16.21
CA SER A 320 -27.40 -9.01 -16.79
C SER A 320 -26.56 -10.24 -17.17
N GLU A 321 -25.22 -10.16 -17.21
CA GLU A 321 -24.42 -11.29 -17.73
C GLU A 321 -23.70 -12.18 -16.69
N THR A 322 -23.78 -11.88 -15.39
CA THR A 322 -23.08 -12.68 -14.36
C THR A 322 -23.97 -13.47 -13.38
N LEU A 323 -25.29 -13.46 -13.59
CA LEU A 323 -26.23 -14.36 -12.89
C LEU A 323 -26.66 -15.54 -13.78
N ALA A 324 -25.68 -16.28 -14.29
CA ALA A 324 -25.89 -17.67 -14.70
C ALA A 324 -25.15 -18.56 -13.70
N GLN A 325 -25.91 -19.17 -12.79
CA GLN A 325 -25.46 -20.19 -11.84
C GLN A 325 -24.61 -21.25 -12.55
N LYS A 326 -23.32 -21.33 -12.20
CA LYS A 326 -22.57 -22.58 -12.27
C LYS A 326 -22.40 -23.10 -10.86
N THR A 327 -23.23 -24.07 -10.52
CA THR A 327 -23.08 -24.98 -9.39
C THR A 327 -21.66 -25.55 -9.39
N ILE A 328 -20.91 -25.29 -8.31
CA ILE A 328 -19.60 -25.88 -8.06
C ILE A 328 -19.83 -27.31 -7.55
N PRO A 329 -19.33 -28.37 -8.23
CA PRO A 329 -19.43 -29.72 -7.69
C PRO A 329 -18.46 -29.91 -6.51
N ALA A 330 -18.89 -30.72 -5.54
CA ALA A 330 -18.15 -31.05 -4.33
C ALA A 330 -16.73 -31.60 -4.61
N PRO A 331 -15.77 -31.39 -3.69
CA PRO A 331 -14.38 -31.78 -3.92
C PRO A 331 -14.22 -33.29 -4.07
N VAL A 332 -13.62 -33.70 -5.19
CA VAL A 332 -13.25 -35.09 -5.50
C VAL A 332 -12.09 -35.50 -4.59
N LYS A 333 -12.23 -36.63 -3.89
CA LYS A 333 -11.14 -37.26 -3.13
C LYS A 333 -10.06 -37.77 -4.10
N PHE A 334 -8.82 -37.33 -3.90
CA PHE A 334 -7.68 -37.85 -4.66
C PHE A 334 -7.37 -39.29 -4.25
N GLN A 335 -7.43 -40.19 -5.23
CA GLN A 335 -6.96 -41.57 -5.11
C GLN A 335 -5.61 -41.66 -5.82
N LEU A 336 -4.58 -42.07 -5.08
CA LEU A 336 -3.22 -42.30 -5.60
C LEU A 336 -3.23 -43.46 -6.60
N TYR A 337 -2.67 -43.25 -7.79
CA TYR A 337 -2.30 -44.34 -8.71
C TYR A 337 -0.79 -44.34 -8.99
N PRO A 338 -0.17 -45.53 -9.11
CA PRO A 338 1.27 -45.74 -9.20
C PRO A 338 1.84 -45.45 -10.59
N PRO A 339 3.18 -45.38 -10.74
CA PRO A 339 3.80 -44.86 -11.95
C PRO A 339 3.91 -45.91 -13.05
N ASP A 340 3.95 -45.40 -14.30
CA ASP A 340 4.70 -45.88 -15.47
C ASP A 340 3.86 -46.27 -16.70
N LYS A 341 4.03 -45.52 -17.81
CA LYS A 341 4.69 -45.97 -19.06
C LYS A 341 4.49 -45.00 -20.25
N SER A 342 5.63 -44.47 -20.71
CA SER A 342 6.02 -44.09 -22.08
C SER A 342 5.28 -42.97 -22.87
N PRO A 343 6.01 -42.21 -23.73
CA PRO A 343 5.59 -40.89 -24.21
C PRO A 343 4.74 -40.95 -25.49
N VAL A 344 3.78 -40.02 -25.61
CA VAL A 344 2.97 -39.81 -26.81
C VAL A 344 3.56 -38.65 -27.61
N ASP A 345 3.78 -38.90 -28.90
CA ASP A 345 4.29 -37.95 -29.91
C ASP A 345 3.43 -36.67 -30.01
N ILE A 346 4.11 -35.51 -30.03
CA ILE A 346 3.52 -34.20 -30.34
C ILE A 346 3.98 -33.82 -31.76
N PRO A 347 3.09 -33.45 -32.69
CA PRO A 347 3.49 -33.06 -34.03
C PRO A 347 4.16 -31.67 -34.07
N ASP A 348 5.22 -31.56 -34.87
CA ASP A 348 6.03 -30.35 -35.09
C ASP A 348 5.22 -29.17 -35.66
N ILE A 349 5.39 -28.00 -35.05
CA ILE A 349 4.93 -26.70 -35.59
C ILE A 349 6.15 -25.98 -36.20
N PRO A 350 6.11 -25.54 -37.47
CA PRO A 350 7.25 -24.89 -38.10
C PRO A 350 7.50 -23.48 -37.54
N ILE A 351 8.73 -23.24 -37.07
CA ILE A 351 9.25 -21.96 -36.59
C ILE A 351 9.67 -21.11 -37.79
N GLN A 352 9.11 -19.90 -37.95
CA GLN A 352 9.63 -18.91 -38.89
C GLN A 352 10.82 -18.13 -38.28
N PRO A 353 11.87 -17.80 -39.06
CA PRO A 353 13.00 -17.03 -38.55
C PRO A 353 12.65 -15.54 -38.32
N PRO A 354 13.29 -14.86 -37.35
CA PRO A 354 12.98 -13.48 -37.00
C PRO A 354 13.41 -12.48 -38.08
N ILE A 355 12.56 -11.47 -38.28
CA ILE A 355 12.75 -10.33 -39.18
C ILE A 355 13.84 -9.41 -38.63
N ASN A 356 14.82 -9.07 -39.48
CA ASN A 356 15.96 -8.22 -39.17
C ASN A 356 15.55 -6.73 -39.24
N VAL A 357 15.58 -6.01 -38.11
CA VAL A 357 15.28 -4.57 -38.05
C VAL A 357 16.60 -3.80 -37.81
N PRO A 358 16.97 -2.82 -38.65
CA PRO A 358 18.23 -2.08 -38.51
C PRO A 358 18.23 -1.09 -37.33
N VAL A 359 19.33 -1.08 -36.58
CA VAL A 359 19.60 -0.20 -35.42
C VAL A 359 20.24 1.12 -35.88
N PRO A 360 19.75 2.31 -35.45
CA PRO A 360 20.42 3.59 -35.73
C PRO A 360 21.68 3.81 -34.87
N PRO A 361 22.70 4.56 -35.36
CA PRO A 361 23.97 4.73 -34.66
C PRO A 361 23.83 5.62 -33.39
N MET A 362 24.49 5.20 -32.31
CA MET A 362 24.58 5.96 -31.06
C MET A 362 25.52 7.16 -31.18
N ILE A 363 25.09 8.32 -30.68
CA ILE A 363 25.91 9.51 -30.50
C ILE A 363 26.52 9.47 -29.09
N ASN A 364 27.84 9.60 -29.02
CA ASN A 364 28.65 9.64 -27.81
C ASN A 364 29.02 11.10 -27.48
N PRO A 365 28.73 11.60 -26.27
CA PRO A 365 29.41 12.78 -25.77
C PRO A 365 30.06 12.53 -24.40
N HIS A 366 31.26 11.95 -24.43
CA HIS A 366 32.29 12.30 -23.47
C HIS A 366 32.82 13.70 -23.82
N ASN A 367 32.45 14.70 -23.04
CA ASN A 367 33.22 15.92 -22.78
C ASN A 367 32.49 16.73 -21.72
N MET A 368 32.83 16.54 -20.44
CA MET A 368 32.84 17.57 -19.39
C MET A 368 33.65 17.04 -18.19
N ASP A 369 34.67 17.80 -17.80
CA ASP A 369 35.53 17.54 -16.65
C ASP A 369 34.76 17.53 -15.31
N PRO A 370 35.19 16.74 -14.31
CA PRO A 370 34.48 16.61 -13.04
C PRO A 370 34.83 17.71 -12.03
N ALA A 371 33.83 18.36 -11.45
CA ALA A 371 33.96 19.17 -10.25
C ALA A 371 33.93 18.28 -8.98
N GLU A 372 34.86 18.50 -8.05
CA GLU A 372 35.00 17.76 -6.79
C GLU A 372 33.77 17.90 -5.85
N PRO A 373 33.29 16.81 -5.20
CA PRO A 373 32.31 16.90 -4.13
C PRO A 373 32.96 16.96 -2.72
N PRO A 374 32.35 17.66 -1.74
CA PRO A 374 32.88 17.79 -0.39
C PRO A 374 32.75 16.49 0.44
N LYS A 375 33.73 16.28 1.32
CA LYS A 375 33.99 15.06 2.12
C LYS A 375 32.82 14.62 3.02
N ARG A 376 32.24 13.45 2.71
CA ARG A 376 31.37 12.66 3.63
C ARG A 376 32.25 11.75 4.49
N ASN A 377 32.36 12.01 5.80
CA ASN A 377 33.14 11.11 6.68
C ASN A 377 32.58 10.97 8.11
N LEU A 378 31.26 10.84 8.25
CA LEU A 378 30.62 10.50 9.54
C LEU A 378 29.90 9.14 9.53
N PHE A 379 29.30 8.74 8.41
CA PHE A 379 28.50 7.51 8.32
C PHE A 379 29.35 6.22 8.30
N ASN A 380 30.49 6.23 7.61
CA ASN A 380 31.43 5.08 7.58
C ASN A 380 32.12 4.83 8.94
N LYS A 381 32.25 5.87 9.77
CA LYS A 381 32.78 5.75 11.14
C LYS A 381 31.79 5.11 12.10
N LEU A 382 30.47 5.22 11.84
CA LEU A 382 29.45 4.58 12.67
C LEU A 382 29.29 3.09 12.35
N LEU A 383 29.32 2.72 11.06
CA LEU A 383 29.19 1.32 10.61
C LEU A 383 30.35 0.44 11.09
N SER A 384 31.58 0.96 11.08
CA SER A 384 32.77 0.22 11.54
C SER A 384 32.79 0.00 13.06
N LYS A 385 32.18 0.89 13.85
CA LYS A 385 32.03 0.72 15.32
C LYS A 385 30.97 -0.34 15.68
N LEU A 386 29.87 -0.42 14.93
CA LEU A 386 28.82 -1.43 15.13
C LEU A 386 29.29 -2.84 14.74
N MET A 387 30.07 -2.96 13.67
CA MET A 387 30.62 -4.26 13.22
C MET A 387 31.73 -4.80 14.14
N ARG A 388 32.47 -3.94 14.87
CA ARG A 388 33.47 -4.38 15.85
C ARG A 388 32.87 -4.84 17.19
N LYS A 389 31.66 -4.38 17.55
CA LYS A 389 31.00 -4.77 18.81
C LYS A 389 30.37 -6.17 18.73
N LYS A 390 29.93 -6.61 17.56
CA LYS A 390 29.31 -7.93 17.34
C LYS A 390 30.31 -9.10 17.24
N LYS A 391 31.61 -8.82 17.03
CA LYS A 391 32.67 -9.85 16.96
C LYS A 391 33.32 -10.16 18.32
N LYS A 392 33.03 -9.38 19.37
CA LYS A 392 33.55 -9.57 20.73
C LYS A 392 32.61 -10.31 21.69
N THR A 393 31.38 -10.62 21.28
CA THR A 393 30.37 -11.28 22.14
C THR A 393 30.18 -12.78 21.84
N ASN A 394 30.90 -13.35 20.87
CA ASN A 394 30.79 -14.77 20.49
C ASN A 394 32.03 -15.62 20.83
N ASN A 395 32.89 -15.15 21.75
CA ASN A 395 34.15 -15.85 22.05
C ASN A 395 34.47 -15.86 23.56
N HIS A 396 33.49 -16.23 24.40
CA HIS A 396 33.74 -16.72 25.75
C HIS A 396 32.56 -17.57 26.21
N ASP A 397 32.67 -18.87 26.00
CA ASP A 397 32.12 -19.92 26.88
C ASP A 397 32.75 -21.27 26.48
N SER A 398 34.00 -21.47 26.92
CA SER A 398 34.61 -22.81 27.07
C SER A 398 35.95 -22.68 27.78
N ASN A 399 35.95 -22.72 29.11
CA ASN A 399 36.85 -23.56 29.93
C ASN A 399 36.80 -23.12 31.40
N SER A 400 36.11 -23.92 32.19
CA SER A 400 36.43 -24.17 33.59
C SER A 400 37.71 -24.99 33.67
N GLY A 401 38.58 -24.66 34.64
CA GLY A 401 39.65 -25.56 35.07
C GLY A 401 40.83 -24.86 35.72
N MET A 402 40.90 -24.98 37.07
CA MET A 402 42.10 -25.13 37.92
C MET A 402 43.18 -24.03 37.87
N ASP A 403 43.91 -23.66 38.91
CA ASP A 403 43.95 -23.85 40.37
C ASP A 403 45.12 -22.95 40.84
N LEU A 404 45.10 -22.56 42.12
CA LEU A 404 46.13 -21.87 42.92
C LEU A 404 46.15 -20.33 42.95
#